data_AF-A0A7C5RU10-F1
#
_entry.id   AF-A0A7C5RU10-F1
#
_cell.length_a   1.000
_cell.length_b   1.000
_cell.length_c   1.000
_cell.angle_alpha   90.00
_cell.angle_beta   90.00
_cell.angle_gamma   90.00
#
_symmetry.space_group_name_H-M   'P 1'
#
loop_
_entity.id
_entity.type
_entity.pdbx_description
1 polymer ?
#
loop_
_entity_poly.entity_id
_entity_poly.type
_entity_poly.pdbx_seq_one_letter_code
_entity_poly.pdbx_strand_id
1 'polypeptide(L)'
;LTTLDRFYEHTATLLDRPVDDPAVRWMNGAQRALARHLVPVNYVRRGRFRHDPAEPIPPVPEVAAALELPRLAPGSDRWHRVRTHLLRGQNQVVWSLRQAHRRIAELLS
;
A
#
# COMPACT_ATOMS: atom_id res chain seq x y z
N LEU A 1 -19.17 -5.65 -8.01
CA LEU A 1 -17.96 -6.24 -7.42
C LEU A 1 -16.76 -5.43 -7.86
N THR A 2 -16.04 -4.84 -6.90
CA THR A 2 -14.74 -4.20 -7.14
C THR A 2 -13.73 -5.26 -7.59
N THR A 3 -12.60 -4.83 -8.18
CA THR A 3 -11.50 -5.74 -8.58
C THR A 3 -11.01 -6.61 -7.43
N LEU A 4 -11.04 -6.08 -6.20
CA LEU A 4 -10.64 -6.81 -5.00
C LEU A 4 -11.67 -7.87 -4.58
N ASP A 5 -12.97 -7.57 -4.71
CA ASP A 5 -14.01 -8.55 -4.38
C ASP A 5 -13.92 -9.78 -5.29
N ARG A 6 -13.74 -9.57 -6.60
CA ARG A 6 -13.54 -10.67 -7.57
C ARG A 6 -12.31 -11.51 -7.25
N PHE A 7 -11.24 -10.86 -6.79
CA PHE A 7 -10.03 -11.55 -6.36
C PHE A 7 -10.29 -12.47 -5.16
N TYR A 8 -11.04 -12.00 -4.16
CA TYR A 8 -11.41 -12.82 -3.00
C TYR A 8 -12.37 -13.95 -3.36
N GLU A 9 -13.38 -13.68 -4.19
CA GLU A 9 -14.30 -14.71 -4.71
C GLU A 9 -13.53 -15.81 -5.44
N HIS A 10 -12.60 -15.43 -6.33
CA HIS A 10 -11.79 -16.41 -7.05
C HIS A 10 -10.88 -17.20 -6.09
N THR A 11 -10.26 -16.54 -5.12
CA THR A 11 -9.42 -17.21 -4.10
C THR A 11 -10.22 -18.24 -3.30
N ALA A 12 -11.49 -17.95 -2.98
CA ALA A 12 -12.36 -18.88 -2.25
C ALA A 12 -12.57 -20.21 -3.00
N THR A 13 -12.58 -20.19 -4.34
CA THR A 13 -12.73 -21.42 -5.15
C THR A 13 -11.50 -22.33 -5.15
N LEU A 14 -10.39 -21.87 -4.55
CA LEU A 14 -9.10 -22.55 -4.53
C LEU A 14 -8.74 -23.12 -3.14
N LEU A 15 -9.54 -22.85 -2.10
CA LEU A 15 -9.18 -23.14 -0.69
C LEU A 15 -8.91 -24.63 -0.40
N ASP A 16 -9.68 -25.53 -1.01
CA ASP A 16 -9.56 -26.98 -0.79
C ASP A 16 -8.61 -27.66 -1.80
N ARG A 17 -7.93 -26.89 -2.65
CA ARG A 17 -7.04 -27.44 -3.67
C ARG A 17 -5.62 -27.67 -3.12
N PRO A 18 -4.88 -28.65 -3.67
CA PRO A 18 -3.50 -28.89 -3.29
C PRO A 18 -2.60 -27.66 -3.49
N VAL A 19 -1.58 -27.49 -2.64
CA VAL A 19 -0.64 -26.35 -2.71
C VAL A 19 0.19 -26.32 -4.00
N ASP A 20 0.36 -27.47 -4.65
CA ASP A 20 1.06 -27.64 -5.91
C ASP A 20 0.16 -27.47 -7.14
N ASP A 21 -1.15 -27.31 -6.95
CA ASP A 21 -2.09 -26.94 -8.02
C ASP A 21 -1.58 -25.66 -8.72
N PRO A 22 -1.44 -25.66 -10.06
CA PRO A 22 -0.95 -24.51 -10.81
C PRO A 22 -1.73 -23.21 -10.55
N ALA A 23 -3.06 -23.29 -10.38
CA ALA A 23 -3.91 -22.14 -10.08
C ALA A 23 -3.65 -21.60 -8.66
N VAL A 24 -3.46 -22.49 -7.67
CA VAL A 24 -3.08 -22.11 -6.30
C VAL A 24 -1.71 -21.41 -6.29
N ARG A 25 -0.71 -21.98 -6.98
CA ARG A 25 0.63 -21.37 -7.08
C ARG A 25 0.59 -20.00 -7.73
N TRP A 26 -0.18 -19.86 -8.80
CA TRP A 26 -0.36 -18.61 -9.50
C TRP A 26 -1.06 -17.56 -8.60
N MET A 27 -2.10 -17.94 -7.87
CA MET A 27 -2.81 -17.07 -6.91
C MET A 27 -1.89 -16.61 -5.77
N ASN A 28 -1.06 -17.49 -5.22
CA ASN A 28 -0.05 -17.11 -4.23
C ASN A 28 0.97 -16.12 -4.79
N GLY A 29 1.33 -16.27 -6.07
CA GLY A 29 2.14 -15.30 -6.81
C GLY A 29 1.49 -13.91 -6.87
N ALA A 30 0.17 -13.86 -7.11
CA ALA A 30 -0.63 -12.65 -7.11
C ALA A 30 -0.65 -11.95 -5.73
N GLN A 31 -0.96 -12.70 -4.67
CA GLN A 31 -0.97 -12.18 -3.30
C GLN A 31 0.40 -11.60 -2.90
N ARG A 32 1.49 -12.28 -3.25
CA ARG A 32 2.86 -11.77 -3.04
C ARG A 32 3.14 -10.50 -3.83
N ALA A 33 2.65 -10.39 -5.07
CA ALA A 33 2.83 -9.20 -5.88
C ALA A 33 2.06 -7.99 -5.28
N LEU A 34 0.86 -8.22 -4.77
CA LEU A 34 0.09 -7.23 -4.02
C LEU A 34 0.83 -6.76 -2.76
N ALA A 35 1.33 -7.72 -1.97
CA ALA A 35 2.04 -7.41 -0.73
C ALA A 35 3.23 -6.46 -0.96
N ARG A 36 3.96 -6.61 -2.08
CA ARG A 36 5.07 -5.72 -2.44
C ARG A 36 4.68 -4.26 -2.64
N HIS A 37 3.42 -3.96 -2.94
CA HIS A 37 2.91 -2.59 -3.05
C HIS A 37 2.20 -2.13 -1.78
N LEU A 38 1.36 -2.99 -1.17
CA LEU A 38 0.50 -2.61 -0.06
C LEU A 38 1.21 -2.63 1.31
N VAL A 39 2.13 -3.56 1.53
CA VAL A 39 2.87 -3.62 2.81
C VAL A 39 3.74 -2.37 3.01
N PRO A 40 4.53 -1.90 2.01
CA PRO A 40 5.30 -0.68 2.19
C PRO A 40 4.43 0.55 2.46
N VAL A 41 3.26 0.67 1.83
CA VAL A 41 2.31 1.76 2.07
C VAL A 41 1.90 1.84 3.54
N ASN A 42 1.79 0.71 4.23
CA ASN A 42 1.33 0.67 5.61
C ASN A 42 2.46 0.71 6.66
N TYR A 43 3.67 0.29 6.31
CA TYR A 43 4.74 0.07 7.29
C TYR A 43 6.03 0.85 7.06
N VAL A 44 6.26 1.42 5.87
CA VAL A 44 7.56 2.07 5.56
C VAL A 44 7.41 3.59 5.65
N ARG A 45 8.02 4.17 6.70
CA ARG A 45 8.08 5.64 6.91
C ARG A 45 9.40 6.26 6.44
N ARG A 46 10.47 5.46 6.40
CA ARG A 46 11.80 5.84 5.93
C ARG A 46 12.37 4.63 5.21
N GLY A 47 13.06 4.83 4.08
CA GLY A 47 13.57 3.74 3.24
C GLY A 47 14.25 2.62 4.03
N ARG A 48 14.26 1.40 3.46
CA ARG A 48 14.58 0.07 4.04
C ARG A 48 15.51 -0.03 5.26
N PHE A 49 16.45 0.89 5.46
CA PHE A 49 17.49 0.86 6.50
C PHE A 49 17.32 1.88 7.63
N ARG A 50 16.25 2.70 7.63
CA ARG A 50 16.06 3.81 8.59
C ARG A 50 14.81 3.64 9.44
N HIS A 51 14.46 2.39 9.78
CA HIS A 51 13.32 2.08 10.61
C HIS A 51 13.77 1.76 12.04
N ASP A 52 13.26 2.52 13.01
CA ASP A 52 13.32 2.17 14.43
C ASP A 52 12.14 1.23 14.78
N PRO A 53 12.39 -0.01 15.23
CA PRO A 53 11.34 -0.96 15.58
C PRO A 53 10.47 -0.54 16.77
N ALA A 54 10.97 0.37 17.63
CA ALA A 54 10.25 0.81 18.83
C ALA A 54 9.35 2.03 18.58
N GLU A 55 9.45 2.65 17.40
CA GLU A 55 8.65 3.84 17.09
C GLU A 55 7.27 3.44 16.56
N PRO A 56 6.17 3.91 17.18
CA PRO A 56 4.83 3.63 16.69
C PRO A 56 4.67 4.19 15.26
N ILE A 57 4.38 3.28 14.32
CA ILE A 57 4.17 3.64 12.93
C ILE A 57 2.69 4.01 12.76
N PRO A 58 2.37 5.26 12.35
CA PRO A 58 1.00 5.61 12.06
C PRO A 58 0.49 4.83 10.83
N PRO A 59 -0.81 4.52 10.75
CA PRO A 59 -1.40 3.98 9.52
C PRO A 59 -1.10 4.92 8.34
N VAL A 60 -0.66 4.34 7.22
CA VAL A 60 -0.23 5.07 6.00
C VAL A 60 0.77 6.20 6.28
N PRO A 61 2.01 5.88 6.68
CA PRO A 61 2.94 6.85 7.27
C PRO A 61 3.26 8.07 6.40
N GLU A 62 3.33 7.87 5.09
CA GLU A 62 3.67 8.91 4.11
C GLU A 62 2.66 10.06 4.06
N VAL A 63 1.42 9.85 4.53
CA VAL A 63 0.39 10.89 4.58
C VAL A 63 -0.03 11.25 6.00
N ALA A 64 0.61 10.68 7.03
CA ALA A 64 0.29 10.94 8.43
C ALA A 64 0.44 12.43 8.80
N ALA A 65 1.35 13.14 8.14
CA ALA A 65 1.55 14.58 8.32
C ALA A 65 0.34 15.45 7.91
N ALA A 66 -0.66 14.87 7.23
CA ALA A 66 -1.95 15.53 6.98
C ALA A 66 -2.64 15.97 8.27
N LEU A 67 -2.44 15.24 9.37
CA LEU A 67 -3.01 15.57 10.68
C LEU A 67 -2.30 16.73 11.38
N GLU A 68 -1.05 17.02 11.00
CA GLU A 68 -0.26 18.12 11.56
C GLU A 68 -0.46 19.42 10.78
N LEU A 69 -0.60 19.35 9.45
CA LEU A 69 -0.61 20.51 8.57
C LEU A 69 -1.60 21.63 8.98
N PRO A 70 -2.85 21.35 9.41
CA PRO A 70 -3.79 22.39 9.84
C PRO A 70 -3.38 23.15 11.12
N ARG A 71 -2.45 22.59 11.91
CA ARG A 71 -1.98 23.17 13.17
C ARG A 71 -0.78 24.11 12.97
N LEU A 72 -0.25 24.18 11.74
CA LEU A 72 0.91 24.98 11.41
C LEU A 72 0.49 26.35 10.91
N ALA A 73 1.23 27.38 11.29
CA ALA A 73 1.04 28.74 10.77
C ALA A 73 1.16 28.72 9.24
N PRO A 74 0.10 29.10 8.50
CA PRO A 74 0.14 29.16 7.04
C PRO A 74 1.27 30.06 6.55
N GLY A 75 2.02 29.62 5.54
CA GLY A 75 3.15 30.37 4.97
C GLY A 75 4.46 30.26 5.75
N SER A 76 4.49 29.60 6.91
CA SER A 76 5.76 29.33 7.61
C SER A 76 6.62 28.31 6.86
N ASP A 77 7.94 28.34 7.05
CA ASP A 77 8.85 27.36 6.46
C ASP A 77 8.47 25.91 6.79
N ARG A 78 8.02 25.66 8.03
CA ARG A 78 7.55 24.34 8.46
C ARG A 78 6.31 23.92 7.68
N TRP A 79 5.35 24.84 7.51
CA TRP A 79 4.14 24.58 6.71
C TRP A 79 4.49 24.20 5.27
N HIS A 80 5.40 24.94 4.63
CA HIS A 80 5.85 24.63 3.26
C HIS A 80 6.51 23.25 3.17
N ARG A 81 7.43 22.93 4.09
CA ARG A 81 8.10 21.61 4.12
C ARG A 81 7.11 20.47 4.29
N VAL A 82 6.19 20.59 5.25
CA VAL A 82 5.17 19.56 5.54
C VAL A 82 4.22 19.39 4.36
N ARG A 83 3.78 20.48 3.73
CA ARG A 83 2.93 20.42 2.52
C ARG A 83 3.64 19.70 1.37
N THR A 84 4.91 19.99 1.12
CA THR A 84 5.67 19.30 0.06
C THR A 84 5.84 17.81 0.36
N HIS A 85 6.14 17.45 1.61
CA HIS A 85 6.23 16.05 2.02
C HIS A 85 4.88 15.34 1.81
N LEU A 86 3.78 15.95 2.25
CA LEU A 86 2.44 15.39 2.11
C LEU A 86 2.04 15.16 0.64
N LEU A 87 2.36 16.09 -0.26
CA LEU A 87 2.09 15.93 -1.70
C LEU A 87 2.85 14.72 -2.29
N ARG A 88 4.13 14.56 -1.91
CA ARG A 88 4.92 13.40 -2.35
C ARG A 88 4.36 12.09 -1.78
N GLY A 89 4.03 12.09 -0.49
CA GLY A 89 3.45 10.92 0.17
C GLY A 89 2.11 10.52 -0.43
N GLN A 90 1.23 11.48 -0.71
CA GLN A 90 -0.04 11.24 -1.41
C GLN A 90 0.20 10.60 -2.78
N ASN A 91 1.11 11.17 -3.58
CA ASN A 91 1.45 10.62 -4.90
C ASN A 91 1.98 9.19 -4.82
N GLN A 92 2.84 8.90 -3.84
CA GLN A 92 3.37 7.56 -3.60
C GLN A 92 2.28 6.56 -3.21
N VAL A 93 1.35 6.94 -2.33
CA VAL A 93 0.21 6.09 -1.94
C VAL A 93 -0.69 5.82 -3.15
N VAL A 94 -1.10 6.86 -3.87
CA VAL A 94 -1.96 6.73 -5.06
C VAL A 94 -1.30 5.87 -6.13
N TRP A 95 -0.01 6.09 -6.40
CA TRP A 95 0.74 5.27 -7.35
C TRP A 95 0.76 3.80 -6.91
N SER A 96 1.05 3.52 -5.64
CA SER A 96 1.12 2.15 -5.10
C SER A 96 -0.21 1.42 -5.18
N LEU A 97 -1.32 2.09 -4.85
CA LEU A 97 -2.67 1.54 -4.97
C LEU A 97 -3.03 1.26 -6.44
N ARG A 98 -2.65 2.15 -7.37
CA ARG A 98 -2.83 1.93 -8.80
C ARG A 98 -2.03 0.74 -9.33
N GLN A 99 -0.78 0.55 -8.87
CA GLN A 99 0.02 -0.62 -9.24
C GLN A 99 -0.60 -1.92 -8.70
N ALA A 100 -1.04 -1.92 -7.44
CA ALA A 100 -1.74 -3.06 -6.84
C ALA A 100 -3.01 -3.43 -7.63
N HIS A 101 -3.84 -2.42 -7.97
CA HIS A 101 -5.04 -2.63 -8.77
C HIS A 101 -4.70 -3.20 -10.15
N ARG A 102 -3.76 -2.57 -10.87
CA ARG A 102 -3.35 -3.02 -12.21
C ARG A 102 -2.89 -4.47 -12.17
N ARG A 103 -2.12 -4.83 -11.14
CA ARG A 103 -1.61 -6.20 -11.01
C ARG A 103 -2.75 -7.21 -10.84
N ILE A 104 -3.74 -6.94 -10.00
CA ILE A 104 -4.92 -7.83 -9.88
C ILE A 104 -5.69 -7.86 -11.19
N ALA A 105 -5.91 -6.71 -11.84
CA ALA A 105 -6.65 -6.66 -13.09
C ALA A 105 -6.01 -7.53 -14.17
N GLU A 106 -4.69 -7.41 -14.38
CA GLU A 106 -3.90 -8.27 -15.28
C GLU A 106 -4.04 -9.77 -14.97
N LEU A 107 -4.21 -10.11 -13.70
CA LEU A 107 -4.34 -11.49 -13.26
C LEU A 107 -5.78 -12.01 -13.51
N LEU A 108 -6.79 -11.18 -13.27
CA LEU A 108 -8.20 -11.54 -13.48
C LEU A 108 -8.68 -11.38 -14.94
N SER A 109 -7.81 -10.94 -15.85
CA SER A 109 -8.09 -10.76 -17.29
C SER A 109 -8.00 -12.09 -18.03
#